data_AF-A0A1Z8NGK3-F1
#
_entry.id   AF-A0A1Z8NGK3-F1
#
_cell.length_a   1.000
_cell.length_b   1.000
_cell.length_c   1.000
_cell.angle_alpha   90.00
_cell.angle_beta   90.00
_cell.angle_gamma   90.00
#
_symmetry.space_group_name_H-M   'P 1'
#
loop_
_entity.id
_entity.type
_entity.pdbx_description
1 polymer ?
#
loop_
_entity_poly.entity_id
_entity_poly.type
_entity_poly.pdbx_seq_one_letter_code
_entity_poly.pdbx_strand_id
1 'polypeptide(L)'
;MILRFLLFLFCLQLLPVLSQEPSSDEQELYELIMDYRASKGLPNIALSPSLTKVAQLHSKDLSENRPDQGKCNGHSWSNEGDWTPCCYTSDHKKASCMWDKPKELTSYQFPGYEISCVGSEPLSPSKALETWKKSKHHNAVIVNKDIWDAPWKAIGVGMFKGYATVWFGHQSDN
;
A
#
# COMPACT_ATOMS: atom_id res chain seq x y z
N MET A 1 44.66 30.43 29.33
CA MET A 1 43.37 29.72 29.42
C MET A 1 43.12 29.06 28.07
N ILE A 2 43.48 27.78 27.92
CA ILE A 2 43.49 27.07 26.63
C ILE A 2 42.10 26.47 26.41
N LEU A 3 41.32 27.06 25.49
CA LEU A 3 39.99 26.57 25.12
C LEU A 3 40.15 25.39 24.16
N ARG A 4 39.96 24.18 24.67
CA ARG A 4 39.90 22.94 23.88
C ARG A 4 38.54 22.88 23.18
N PHE A 5 38.51 23.06 21.86
CA PHE A 5 37.35 22.73 21.05
C PHE A 5 37.27 21.21 20.91
N LEU A 6 36.30 20.60 21.58
CA LEU A 6 35.88 19.22 21.37
C LEU A 6 35.23 19.13 19.97
N LEU A 7 35.92 18.51 19.02
CA LEU A 7 35.28 18.05 17.78
C LEU A 7 34.31 16.92 18.14
N PHE A 8 33.02 17.25 18.20
CA PHE A 8 31.98 16.23 18.14
C PHE A 8 31.91 15.73 16.69
N LEU A 9 32.50 14.57 16.42
CA LEU A 9 32.15 13.80 15.23
C LEU A 9 30.69 13.36 15.38
N PHE A 10 29.78 14.08 14.72
CA PHE A 10 28.42 13.62 14.51
C PHE A 10 28.49 12.48 13.48
N CYS A 11 28.67 11.25 13.97
CA CYS A 11 28.52 10.06 13.15
C CYS A 11 27.05 9.99 12.75
N LEU A 12 26.74 10.41 11.53
CA LEU A 12 25.42 10.27 10.94
C LEU A 12 25.13 8.77 10.87
N GLN A 13 24.45 8.24 11.88
CA GLN A 13 23.95 6.87 11.84
C GLN A 13 22.91 6.83 10.73
N LEU A 14 23.32 6.34 9.56
CA LEU A 14 22.41 5.85 8.53
C LEU A 14 21.65 4.69 9.17
N LEU A 15 20.52 4.99 9.80
CA LEU A 15 19.55 3.96 10.13
C LEU A 15 19.17 3.32 8.79
N PRO A 16 19.43 2.03 8.57
CA PRO A 16 18.82 1.37 7.43
C PRO A 16 17.31 1.55 7.61
N VAL A 17 16.65 2.15 6.62
CA VAL A 17 15.20 2.05 6.49
C VAL A 17 14.95 0.56 6.32
N LEU A 18 14.71 -0.13 7.42
CA LEU A 18 14.37 -1.54 7.39
C LEU A 18 13.05 -1.59 6.61
N SER A 19 13.10 -2.11 5.38
CA SER A 19 11.87 -2.54 4.71
C SER A 19 11.18 -3.51 5.66
N GLN A 20 9.93 -3.23 6.00
CA GLN A 20 9.15 -4.15 6.80
C GLN A 20 8.72 -5.31 5.90
N GLU A 21 9.20 -6.51 6.22
CA GLU A 21 8.75 -7.74 5.56
C GLU A 21 7.24 -7.93 5.79
N PRO A 22 6.53 -8.57 4.84
CA PRO A 22 5.14 -8.94 5.06
C PRO A 22 4.97 -9.85 6.28
N SER A 23 3.87 -9.67 6.99
CA SER A 23 3.36 -10.67 7.94
C SER A 23 2.92 -11.95 7.22
N SER A 24 2.64 -13.01 7.98
CA SER A 24 2.13 -14.27 7.41
C SER A 24 0.83 -14.08 6.63
N ASP A 25 -0.10 -13.26 7.14
CA ASP A 25 -1.38 -13.00 6.48
C ASP A 25 -1.19 -12.18 5.20
N GLU A 26 -0.28 -11.19 5.22
CA GLU A 26 0.05 -10.39 4.04
C GLU A 26 0.74 -11.23 2.95
N GLN A 27 1.64 -12.14 3.35
CA GLN A 27 2.28 -13.08 2.46
C GLN A 27 1.27 -14.07 1.86
N GLU A 28 0.37 -14.62 2.67
CA GLU A 28 -0.72 -15.48 2.18
C GLU A 28 -1.63 -14.72 1.21
N LEU A 29 -1.99 -13.48 1.51
CA LEU A 29 -2.80 -12.65 0.62
C LEU A 29 -2.09 -12.39 -0.73
N TYR A 30 -0.80 -12.08 -0.69
CA TYR A 30 0.02 -11.94 -1.90
C TYR A 30 -0.02 -13.22 -2.74
N GLU A 31 0.23 -14.39 -2.13
CA GLU A 31 0.22 -15.69 -2.81
C GLU A 31 -1.15 -16.00 -3.44
N LEU A 32 -2.24 -15.78 -2.70
CA LEU A 32 -3.60 -15.95 -3.20
C LEU A 32 -3.92 -15.05 -4.40
N ILE A 33 -3.43 -13.80 -4.40
CA ILE A 33 -3.57 -12.89 -5.54
C ILE A 33 -2.77 -13.41 -6.74
N MET A 34 -1.54 -13.89 -6.52
CA MET A 34 -0.69 -14.43 -7.59
C MET A 34 -1.27 -15.72 -8.18
N ASP A 35 -1.79 -16.63 -7.36
CA ASP A 35 -2.50 -17.83 -7.80
C ASP A 35 -3.75 -17.46 -8.61
N TYR A 36 -4.51 -16.47 -8.15
CA TYR A 36 -5.66 -16.01 -8.90
C TYR A 36 -5.27 -15.40 -10.25
N ARG A 37 -4.19 -14.62 -10.31
CA ARG A 37 -3.64 -14.09 -11.57
C ARG A 37 -3.15 -15.21 -12.49
N ALA A 38 -2.45 -16.20 -11.96
CA ALA A 38 -1.99 -17.36 -12.71
C ALA A 38 -3.18 -18.15 -13.31
N SER A 39 -4.28 -18.29 -12.57
CA SER A 39 -5.53 -18.90 -13.08
C SER A 39 -6.18 -18.13 -14.25
N LYS A 40 -5.75 -16.88 -14.49
CA LYS A 40 -6.16 -16.03 -15.62
C LYS A 40 -5.10 -15.93 -16.71
N GLY A 41 -4.01 -16.68 -16.61
CA GLY A 41 -2.89 -16.62 -17.56
C GLY A 41 -2.06 -15.34 -17.47
N LEU A 42 -2.10 -14.66 -16.32
CA LEU A 42 -1.34 -13.42 -16.10
C LEU A 42 -0.04 -13.72 -15.35
N PRO A 43 1.03 -12.94 -15.59
CA PRO A 43 2.31 -13.12 -14.93
C PRO A 43 2.25 -12.75 -13.45
N ASN A 44 3.17 -13.34 -12.69
CA ASN A 44 3.47 -12.94 -11.32
C ASN A 44 3.94 -11.48 -11.26
N ILE A 45 3.62 -10.77 -10.19
CA ILE A 45 4.09 -9.40 -9.93
C ILE A 45 5.12 -9.48 -8.81
N ALA A 46 6.27 -8.82 -8.97
CA ALA A 46 7.28 -8.79 -7.93
C ALA A 46 6.79 -8.01 -6.70
N LEU A 47 6.93 -8.60 -5.52
CA LEU A 47 6.65 -7.91 -4.26
C LEU A 47 7.63 -6.75 -4.06
N SER A 48 7.12 -5.59 -3.69
CA SER A 48 7.85 -4.33 -3.55
C SER A 48 7.94 -3.93 -2.07
N PRO A 49 9.16 -3.88 -1.50
CA PRO A 49 9.44 -3.27 -0.19
C PRO A 49 8.73 -1.94 0.05
N SER A 50 8.83 -1.02 -0.90
CA SER A 50 8.25 0.31 -0.83
C SER A 50 6.72 0.25 -0.80
N LEU A 51 6.09 -0.44 -1.75
CA LEU A 51 4.63 -0.51 -1.80
C LEU A 51 4.05 -1.31 -0.62
N THR A 52 4.77 -2.31 -0.10
CA THR A 52 4.38 -3.04 1.12
C THR A 52 4.35 -2.10 2.32
N LYS A 53 5.38 -1.25 2.49
CA LYS A 53 5.39 -0.23 3.54
C LYS A 53 4.20 0.73 3.42
N VAL A 54 3.87 1.20 2.20
CA VAL A 54 2.69 2.06 1.96
C VAL A 54 1.41 1.34 2.38
N ALA A 55 1.22 0.10 1.93
CA ALA A 55 0.03 -0.69 2.22
C ALA A 55 -0.14 -0.96 3.73
N GLN A 56 0.94 -1.28 4.44
CA GLN A 56 0.94 -1.51 5.89
C GLN A 56 0.56 -0.24 6.66
N LEU A 57 1.16 0.90 6.31
CA LEU A 57 0.82 2.19 6.91
C LEU A 57 -0.64 2.55 6.66
N HIS A 58 -1.13 2.36 5.44
CA HIS A 58 -2.50 2.68 5.05
C HIS A 58 -3.51 1.79 5.79
N SER A 59 -3.31 0.47 5.79
CA SER A 59 -4.20 -0.47 6.48
C SER A 59 -4.29 -0.18 7.98
N LYS A 60 -3.17 0.20 8.60
CA LYS A 60 -3.15 0.63 10.00
C LYS A 60 -3.90 1.94 10.20
N ASP A 61 -3.65 2.94 9.37
CA ASP A 61 -4.33 4.25 9.44
C ASP A 61 -5.84 4.13 9.27
N LEU A 62 -6.30 3.34 8.30
CA LEU A 62 -7.72 3.05 8.10
C LEU A 62 -8.36 2.45 9.34
N SER A 63 -7.67 1.52 9.98
CA SER A 63 -8.18 0.82 11.14
C SER A 63 -8.23 1.69 12.40
N GLU A 64 -7.16 2.45 12.65
CA GLU A 64 -7.00 3.21 13.89
C GLU A 64 -7.69 4.58 13.83
N ASN A 65 -7.68 5.23 12.66
CA ASN A 65 -8.09 6.63 12.53
C ASN A 65 -9.33 6.84 11.67
N ARG A 66 -9.82 5.80 10.98
CA ARG A 66 -11.09 5.82 10.23
C ARG A 66 -11.26 7.04 9.31
N PRO A 67 -10.27 7.43 8.47
CA PRO A 67 -10.41 8.55 7.53
C PRO A 67 -11.42 8.27 6.40
N ASP A 68 -11.94 7.05 6.33
CA ASP A 68 -12.87 6.53 5.32
C ASP A 68 -14.36 6.81 5.62
N GLN A 69 -14.66 7.64 6.63
CA GLN A 69 -16.02 7.93 7.06
C GLN A 69 -16.68 9.12 6.34
N GLY A 70 -18.01 9.21 6.46
CA GLY A 70 -18.80 10.32 5.92
C GLY A 70 -18.81 10.34 4.39
N LYS A 71 -18.27 11.40 3.78
CA LYS A 71 -18.15 11.52 2.32
C LYS A 71 -16.85 10.91 1.75
N CYS A 72 -15.95 10.51 2.64
CA CYS A 72 -14.66 9.92 2.30
C CYS A 72 -14.83 8.41 2.07
N ASN A 73 -13.79 7.73 1.59
CA ASN A 73 -13.80 6.28 1.38
C ASN A 73 -12.45 5.63 1.70
N GLY A 74 -12.32 4.32 1.46
CA GLY A 74 -11.12 3.53 1.81
C GLY A 74 -9.79 3.99 1.21
N HIS A 75 -9.78 4.91 0.24
CA HIS A 75 -8.57 5.52 -0.30
C HIS A 75 -8.12 6.79 0.46
N SER A 76 -8.77 7.09 1.58
CA SER A 76 -8.50 8.27 2.38
C SER A 76 -7.37 8.00 3.39
N TRP A 77 -6.63 9.06 3.70
CA TRP A 77 -5.55 9.07 4.68
C TRP A 77 -5.86 10.10 5.76
N SER A 78 -5.68 9.73 7.03
CA SER A 78 -5.87 10.63 8.17
C SER A 78 -4.70 11.61 8.31
N ASN A 79 -4.81 12.53 9.27
CA ASN A 79 -3.76 13.46 9.67
C ASN A 79 -2.89 12.95 10.84
N GLU A 80 -2.94 11.65 11.15
CA GLU A 80 -2.28 11.04 12.32
C GLU A 80 -0.93 10.37 11.97
N GLY A 81 -0.32 10.74 10.85
CA GLY A 81 1.00 10.26 10.46
C GLY A 81 1.80 11.28 9.65
N ASP A 82 3.05 10.93 9.36
CA ASP A 82 4.01 11.77 8.63
C ASP A 82 3.74 11.70 7.11
N TRP A 83 2.54 12.10 6.72
CA TRP A 83 2.07 12.17 5.33
C TRP A 83 0.99 13.23 5.18
N THR A 84 0.67 13.56 3.94
CA THR A 84 -0.36 14.54 3.59
C THR A 84 -1.74 13.90 3.77
N PRO A 85 -2.60 14.38 4.68
CA PRO A 85 -3.94 13.82 4.86
C PRO A 85 -4.81 14.04 3.63
N CYS A 86 -5.74 13.13 3.38
CA CYS A 86 -6.70 13.28 2.29
C CYS A 86 -8.01 12.55 2.53
N CYS A 87 -9.12 13.28 2.42
CA CYS A 87 -10.44 12.71 2.21
C CYS A 87 -10.67 12.45 0.72
N TYR A 88 -10.62 11.18 0.32
CA TYR A 88 -10.85 10.71 -1.03
C TYR A 88 -12.35 10.49 -1.28
N THR A 89 -12.91 11.14 -2.31
CA THR A 89 -14.33 11.09 -2.65
C THR A 89 -14.59 10.19 -3.85
N SER A 90 -15.79 9.63 -3.95
CA SER A 90 -16.18 8.69 -5.03
C SER A 90 -16.20 9.29 -6.44
N ASP A 91 -16.04 10.61 -6.58
CA ASP A 91 -15.87 11.27 -7.89
C ASP A 91 -14.42 11.21 -8.40
N HIS A 92 -13.51 10.58 -7.64
CA HIS A 92 -12.10 10.36 -8.00
C HIS A 92 -11.31 11.63 -8.33
N LYS A 93 -11.83 12.84 -8.02
CA LYS A 93 -11.15 14.12 -8.31
C LYS A 93 -9.83 14.30 -7.57
N LYS A 94 -9.58 13.49 -6.55
CA LYS A 94 -8.39 13.53 -5.70
C LYS A 94 -7.51 12.29 -5.89
N ALA A 95 -7.44 11.77 -7.11
CA ALA A 95 -6.64 10.60 -7.42
C ALA A 95 -5.16 10.71 -7.00
N SER A 96 -4.59 11.93 -7.01
CA SER A 96 -3.24 12.21 -6.52
C SER A 96 -3.00 11.80 -5.06
N CYS A 97 -4.04 11.83 -4.22
CA CYS A 97 -3.97 11.38 -2.82
C CYS A 97 -3.59 9.91 -2.68
N MET A 98 -3.88 9.10 -3.69
CA MET A 98 -3.46 7.71 -3.78
C MET A 98 -2.13 7.65 -4.52
N TRP A 99 -2.06 8.22 -5.73
CA TRP A 99 -0.91 8.07 -6.62
C TRP A 99 0.42 8.55 -6.05
N ASP A 100 0.42 9.61 -5.25
CA ASP A 100 1.65 10.23 -4.74
C ASP A 100 2.19 9.56 -3.46
N LYS A 101 1.41 8.68 -2.82
CA LYS A 101 1.77 8.07 -1.52
C LYS A 101 3.07 7.26 -1.54
N PRO A 102 3.35 6.45 -2.57
CA PRO A 102 4.65 5.78 -2.65
C PRO A 102 5.81 6.77 -2.61
N LYS A 103 5.74 7.86 -3.39
CA LYS A 103 6.79 8.87 -3.43
C LYS A 103 6.93 9.64 -2.12
N GLU A 104 5.82 9.89 -1.45
CA GLU A 104 5.80 10.57 -0.15
C GLU A 104 6.44 9.72 0.96
N LEU A 105 6.15 8.42 0.98
CA LEU A 105 6.47 7.53 2.12
C LEU A 105 7.75 6.70 1.94
N THR A 106 8.27 6.64 0.72
CA THR A 106 9.31 5.66 0.32
C THR A 106 10.25 6.21 -0.78
N SER A 107 11.23 5.40 -1.17
CA SER A 107 12.09 5.67 -2.33
C SER A 107 11.40 5.44 -3.68
N TYR A 108 10.23 4.80 -3.73
CA TYR A 108 9.51 4.54 -4.98
C TYR A 108 8.96 5.83 -5.60
N GLN A 109 9.61 6.33 -6.66
CA GLN A 109 9.32 7.64 -7.26
C GLN A 109 8.17 7.65 -8.27
N PHE A 110 7.48 6.52 -8.46
CA PHE A 110 6.42 6.37 -9.47
C PHE A 110 5.03 6.31 -8.81
N PRO A 111 3.96 6.57 -9.59
CA PRO A 111 2.59 6.45 -9.09
C PRO A 111 2.25 5.05 -8.57
N GLY A 112 1.49 4.98 -7.47
CA GLY A 112 0.89 3.75 -6.95
C GLY A 112 -0.63 3.72 -7.10
N TYR A 113 -1.20 2.54 -7.35
CA TYR A 113 -2.64 2.34 -7.50
C TYR A 113 -3.15 1.35 -6.48
N GLU A 114 -4.31 1.61 -5.88
CA GLU A 114 -4.77 0.87 -4.71
C GLU A 114 -6.09 0.12 -4.96
N ILE A 115 -6.23 -1.04 -4.33
CA ILE A 115 -7.52 -1.60 -3.92
C ILE A 115 -7.56 -1.73 -2.40
N SER A 116 -8.71 -1.45 -1.80
CA SER A 116 -8.92 -1.50 -0.36
C SER A 116 -10.19 -2.26 -0.02
N CYS A 117 -10.25 -2.86 1.17
CA CYS A 117 -11.48 -3.42 1.72
C CYS A 117 -11.46 -3.42 3.26
N VAL A 118 -12.66 -3.51 3.83
CA VAL A 118 -12.89 -3.67 5.26
C VAL A 118 -13.84 -4.85 5.48
N GLY A 119 -13.61 -5.63 6.54
CA GLY A 119 -14.41 -6.81 6.88
C GLY A 119 -14.41 -7.14 8.38
N SER A 120 -14.38 -8.44 8.70
CA SER A 120 -14.26 -8.92 10.09
C SER A 120 -12.95 -8.47 10.73
N GLU A 121 -12.85 -8.51 12.05
CA GLU A 121 -11.61 -8.21 12.78
C GLU A 121 -11.16 -9.46 13.57
N PRO A 122 -10.06 -10.14 13.19
CA PRO A 122 -9.23 -9.87 12.01
C PRO A 122 -9.91 -10.26 10.69
N LEU A 123 -9.52 -9.59 9.60
CA LEU A 123 -9.90 -9.93 8.24
C LEU A 123 -8.95 -11.01 7.71
N SER A 124 -9.47 -12.13 7.22
CA SER A 124 -8.60 -13.17 6.64
C SER A 124 -8.15 -12.83 5.21
N PRO A 125 -6.95 -13.28 4.79
CA PRO A 125 -6.45 -13.12 3.42
C PRO A 125 -7.43 -13.59 2.35
N SER A 126 -7.94 -14.82 2.50
CA SER A 126 -8.94 -15.40 1.60
C SER A 126 -10.19 -14.54 1.48
N LYS A 127 -10.65 -13.92 2.58
CA LYS A 127 -11.85 -13.10 2.57
C LYS A 127 -11.64 -11.76 1.88
N ALA A 128 -10.47 -11.16 2.02
CA ALA A 128 -10.08 -9.95 1.28
C ALA A 128 -10.12 -10.22 -0.23
N LEU A 129 -9.47 -11.30 -0.70
CA LEU A 129 -9.47 -11.66 -2.11
C LEU A 129 -10.88 -11.98 -2.64
N GLU A 130 -11.70 -12.74 -1.90
CA GLU A 130 -13.09 -13.00 -2.28
C GLU A 130 -13.89 -11.71 -2.49
N THR A 131 -13.69 -10.73 -1.61
CA THR A 131 -14.35 -9.43 -1.67
C THR A 131 -13.97 -8.70 -2.95
N TRP A 132 -12.68 -8.65 -3.29
CA TRP A 132 -12.23 -8.01 -4.52
C TRP A 132 -12.65 -8.74 -5.78
N LYS A 133 -12.67 -10.08 -5.79
CA LYS A 133 -13.16 -10.88 -6.94
C LYS A 133 -14.63 -10.61 -7.28
N LYS A 134 -15.46 -10.30 -6.28
CA LYS A 134 -16.88 -9.98 -6.45
C LYS A 134 -17.13 -8.54 -6.91
N SER A 135 -16.17 -7.64 -6.69
CA SER A 135 -16.24 -6.26 -7.18
C SER A 135 -15.69 -6.17 -8.60
N LYS A 136 -16.50 -5.72 -9.56
CA LYS A 136 -16.07 -5.52 -10.95
C LYS A 136 -14.79 -4.67 -11.02
N HIS A 137 -14.77 -3.54 -10.30
CA HIS A 137 -13.68 -2.57 -10.37
C HIS A 137 -12.40 -3.07 -9.69
N HIS A 138 -12.50 -3.69 -8.51
CA HIS A 138 -11.31 -4.22 -7.83
C HIS A 138 -10.75 -5.43 -8.57
N ASN A 139 -11.61 -6.32 -9.05
CA ASN A 139 -11.18 -7.46 -9.85
C ASN A 139 -10.45 -7.01 -11.13
N ALA A 140 -10.92 -5.94 -11.78
CA ALA A 140 -10.28 -5.41 -12.99
C ALA A 140 -8.83 -4.94 -12.73
N VAL A 141 -8.53 -4.37 -11.56
CA VAL A 141 -7.16 -4.04 -11.15
C VAL A 141 -6.31 -5.31 -11.04
N ILE A 142 -6.80 -6.31 -10.29
CA ILE A 142 -6.06 -7.55 -10.02
C ILE A 142 -5.75 -8.32 -11.31
N VAL A 143 -6.67 -8.33 -12.28
CA VAL A 143 -6.55 -9.14 -13.50
C VAL A 143 -6.26 -8.33 -14.77
N ASN A 144 -5.75 -7.10 -14.64
CA ASN A 144 -5.38 -6.24 -15.77
C ASN A 144 -6.47 -6.12 -16.85
N LYS A 145 -7.65 -5.62 -16.46
CA LYS A 145 -8.80 -5.40 -17.35
C LYS A 145 -9.23 -3.94 -17.39
N ASP A 146 -10.11 -3.63 -18.34
CA ASP A 146 -10.65 -2.30 -18.56
C ASP A 146 -9.52 -1.29 -18.79
N ILE A 147 -9.38 -0.28 -17.92
CA ILE A 147 -8.33 0.74 -18.01
C ILE A 147 -6.95 0.26 -17.49
N TRP A 148 -6.87 -0.96 -16.95
CA TRP A 148 -5.67 -1.53 -16.33
C TRP A 148 -4.91 -2.46 -17.28
N ASP A 149 -4.78 -2.07 -18.55
CA ASP A 149 -4.17 -2.89 -19.62
C ASP A 149 -2.64 -2.93 -19.58
N ALA A 150 -2.01 -1.98 -18.88
CA ALA A 150 -0.57 -1.97 -18.66
C ALA A 150 -0.12 -2.97 -17.58
N PRO A 151 1.04 -3.64 -17.74
CA PRO A 151 1.50 -4.63 -16.78
C PRO A 151 1.84 -4.02 -15.43
N TRP A 152 1.52 -4.75 -14.37
CA TRP A 152 2.02 -4.49 -13.02
C TRP A 152 3.43 -5.05 -12.87
N LYS A 153 4.36 -4.25 -12.33
CA LYS A 153 5.76 -4.63 -12.09
C LYS A 153 6.15 -4.60 -10.62
N ALA A 154 5.33 -4.01 -9.78
CA ALA A 154 5.49 -3.96 -8.33
C ALA A 154 4.12 -4.15 -7.66
N ILE A 155 4.08 -4.90 -6.57
CA ILE A 155 2.91 -5.06 -5.70
C ILE A 155 3.32 -4.95 -4.23
N GLY A 156 2.52 -4.29 -3.42
CA GLY A 156 2.65 -4.26 -1.96
C GLY A 156 1.34 -4.64 -1.30
N VAL A 157 1.42 -5.35 -0.17
CA VAL A 157 0.24 -5.87 0.54
C VAL A 157 0.31 -5.44 1.99
N GLY A 158 -0.81 -4.95 2.52
CA GLY A 158 -0.92 -4.49 3.90
C GLY A 158 -2.21 -4.98 4.53
N MET A 159 -2.14 -5.61 5.70
CA MET A 159 -3.31 -6.05 6.45
C MET A 159 -3.19 -5.62 7.90
N PHE A 160 -4.26 -5.03 8.44
CA PHE A 160 -4.29 -4.66 9.85
C PHE A 160 -5.71 -4.70 10.39
N LYS A 161 -5.93 -5.54 11.41
CA LYS A 161 -7.25 -5.78 12.02
C LYS A 161 -8.29 -6.10 10.93
N GLY A 162 -9.31 -5.28 10.75
CA GLY A 162 -10.36 -5.49 9.76
C GLY A 162 -10.09 -4.94 8.36
N TYR A 163 -8.90 -4.40 8.09
CA TYR A 163 -8.57 -3.77 6.81
C TYR A 163 -7.50 -4.53 6.03
N ALA A 164 -7.66 -4.54 4.71
CA ALA A 164 -6.62 -4.94 3.77
C ALA A 164 -6.53 -3.93 2.62
N THR A 165 -5.30 -3.58 2.26
CA THR A 165 -4.97 -2.73 1.12
C THR A 165 -3.90 -3.42 0.27
N VAL A 166 -3.99 -3.24 -1.05
CA VAL A 166 -2.99 -3.72 -2.00
C VAL A 166 -2.66 -2.59 -2.96
N TRP A 167 -1.37 -2.36 -3.11
CA TRP A 167 -0.81 -1.29 -3.92
C TRP A 167 -0.07 -1.86 -5.12
N PHE A 168 -0.29 -1.30 -6.30
CA PHE A 168 0.29 -1.74 -7.57
C PHE A 168 1.09 -0.61 -8.22
N GLY A 169 2.17 -0.98 -8.90
CA GLY A 169 3.01 -0.06 -9.65
C GLY A 169 3.36 -0.58 -11.04
N HIS A 170 3.47 0.33 -12.01
CA HIS A 170 3.88 -0.02 -13.38
C HIS A 170 5.42 -0.08 -13.56
N GLN A 171 6.16 0.28 -12.51
CA GLN A 171 7.60 0.27 -12.45
C GLN A 171 8.07 -0.68 -11.36
N SER A 172 9.20 -1.33 -11.58
CA SER A 172 9.81 -2.17 -10.55
C SER A 172 10.32 -1.30 -9.41
N ASP A 173 10.30 -1.85 -8.20
CA ASP A 173 11.00 -1.31 -7.04
C ASP A 173 12.44 -1.80 -7.11
N ASN A 174 13.40 -0.88 -7.10
CA ASN A 174 14.83 -1.16 -7.34
C ASN A 174 15.57 -1.48 -6.04
#